data_AF-A0A6B0Z471-F1
#
_entry.id   AF-A0A6B0Z471-F1
#
_cell.length_a   1.000
_cell.length_b   1.000
_cell.length_c   1.000
_cell.angle_alpha   90.00
_cell.angle_beta   90.00
_cell.angle_gamma   90.00
#
_symmetry.space_group_name_H-M   'P 1'
#
loop_
_entity.id
_entity.type
_entity.pdbx_description
1 polymer ?
#
loop_
_entity_poly.entity_id
_entity_poly.type
_entity_poly.pdbx_seq_one_letter_code
_entity_poly.pdbx_strand_id
1 'polypeptide(L)'
;MGADQHHHHDDASDEHVHTHGTVSYDEPQSRYKWQIHHPFEDIHHRAAIEVAPWSGLLPRWRFIIPSDYEGLVRWGVGPPGATEISLEAVRRPVRHGPVQLTDGPEVEWLGGHNPLSNSLSAYIVIDGDPPHYLAFGQSEEPEGPPTSLEGIYFAAHHEPHPH
;
A
#
# COMPACT_ATOMS: atom_id res chain seq x y z
N MET A 1 52.87 -57.84 -12.85
CA MET A 1 53.42 -57.96 -11.50
C MET A 1 53.32 -56.55 -10.92
N GLY A 2 52.23 -56.19 -10.22
CA GLY A 2 52.02 -56.44 -8.77
C GLY A 2 52.91 -55.47 -7.96
N ALA A 3 52.46 -54.63 -7.04
CA ALA A 3 51.16 -54.40 -6.42
C ALA A 3 51.21 -53.06 -5.61
N ASP A 4 50.03 -52.49 -5.28
CA ASP A 4 49.66 -51.82 -3.99
C ASP A 4 50.46 -50.59 -3.46
N GLN A 5 49.93 -49.55 -2.77
CA GLN A 5 48.63 -49.20 -2.21
C GLN A 5 48.64 -47.71 -1.73
N HIS A 6 47.52 -46.98 -1.97
CA HIS A 6 46.76 -46.04 -1.10
C HIS A 6 47.40 -44.86 -0.31
N HIS A 7 46.86 -43.64 -0.53
CA HIS A 7 46.05 -42.87 0.45
C HIS A 7 45.47 -41.54 -0.14
N HIS A 8 44.13 -41.39 -0.05
CA HIS A 8 43.23 -40.26 0.31
C HIS A 8 43.74 -38.79 0.14
N HIS A 9 42.98 -37.77 -0.31
CA HIS A 9 41.53 -37.47 -0.29
C HIS A 9 41.14 -36.50 -1.44
N ASP A 10 39.85 -36.55 -1.79
CA ASP A 10 39.06 -35.58 -2.57
C ASP A 10 39.10 -34.14 -2.02
N ASP A 11 38.92 -33.13 -2.88
CA ASP A 11 37.65 -32.38 -2.96
C ASP A 11 37.73 -31.30 -4.05
N ALA A 12 36.69 -31.25 -4.88
CA ALA A 12 36.52 -30.30 -5.97
C ALA A 12 35.50 -29.25 -5.53
N SER A 13 35.82 -27.97 -5.68
CA SER A 13 34.81 -26.92 -5.58
C SER A 13 35.02 -25.88 -6.68
N ASP A 14 34.14 -26.04 -7.66
CA ASP A 14 33.70 -25.17 -8.74
C ASP A 14 33.15 -23.84 -8.17
N GLU A 15 33.87 -22.73 -8.34
CA GLU A 15 33.32 -21.40 -8.05
C GLU A 15 32.72 -20.80 -9.33
N HIS A 16 31.42 -21.06 -9.48
CA HIS A 16 30.52 -20.43 -10.42
C HIS A 16 30.57 -18.89 -10.29
N VAL A 17 31.00 -18.24 -11.37
CA VAL A 17 30.84 -16.81 -11.60
C VAL A 17 29.35 -16.48 -11.72
N HIS A 18 28.73 -16.05 -10.62
CA HIS A 18 27.39 -15.47 -10.67
C HIS A 18 27.46 -14.07 -11.31
N THR A 19 27.26 -14.06 -12.62
CA THR A 19 26.89 -12.86 -13.37
C THR A 19 25.55 -12.41 -12.81
N HIS A 20 25.52 -11.32 -12.05
CA HIS A 20 24.27 -10.65 -11.68
C HIS A 20 23.66 -10.09 -12.97
N GLY A 21 22.79 -10.89 -13.58
CA GLY A 21 21.93 -10.44 -14.66
C GLY A 21 21.07 -9.30 -14.14
N THR A 22 21.23 -8.13 -14.74
CA THR A 22 20.29 -7.02 -14.60
C THR A 22 18.97 -7.48 -15.21
N VAL A 23 18.06 -7.97 -14.36
CA VAL A 23 16.68 -8.21 -14.80
C VAL A 23 15.95 -6.89 -14.67
N SER A 24 15.97 -6.10 -15.74
CA SER A 24 15.08 -4.95 -15.89
C SER A 24 13.67 -5.49 -16.15
N TYR A 25 12.93 -5.77 -15.08
CA TYR A 25 11.48 -5.80 -15.17
C TYR A 25 11.04 -4.35 -15.35
N ASP A 26 10.50 -4.03 -16.52
CA ASP A 26 9.77 -2.78 -16.75
C ASP A 26 8.42 -2.91 -16.03
N GLU A 27 8.46 -2.98 -14.69
CA GLU A 27 7.25 -3.02 -13.88
C GLU A 27 6.52 -1.69 -14.09
N PRO A 28 5.20 -1.72 -14.40
CA PRO A 28 4.45 -0.49 -14.59
C PRO A 28 4.55 0.31 -13.30
N GLN A 29 5.18 1.48 -13.39
CA GLN A 29 5.35 2.35 -12.24
C GLN A 29 3.98 2.73 -11.70
N SER A 30 3.76 2.44 -10.41
CA SER A 30 2.62 2.88 -9.63
C SER A 30 2.26 4.34 -9.95
N ARG A 31 1.00 4.67 -10.16
CA ARG A 31 0.54 6.05 -10.44
C ARG A 31 0.72 6.95 -9.22
N TYR A 32 0.72 6.37 -8.03
CA TYR A 32 0.87 7.08 -6.77
C TYR A 32 2.10 6.59 -6.00
N LYS A 33 2.64 7.45 -5.15
CA LYS A 33 3.59 7.08 -4.11
C LYS A 33 2.78 6.57 -2.92
N TRP A 34 2.94 5.29 -2.59
CA TRP A 34 2.34 4.66 -1.42
C TRP A 34 3.39 4.49 -0.34
N GLN A 35 3.06 4.85 0.89
CA GLN A 35 3.88 4.56 2.06
C GLN A 35 2.99 4.10 3.21
N ILE A 36 3.46 3.13 4.00
CA ILE A 36 2.76 2.64 5.18
C ILE A 36 3.62 3.00 6.40
N HIS A 37 3.03 3.75 7.32
CA HIS A 37 3.66 4.16 8.57
C HIS A 37 3.08 3.31 9.70
N HIS A 38 3.92 2.50 10.34
CA HIS A 38 3.53 1.66 11.47
C HIS A 38 4.73 1.47 12.42
N PRO A 39 4.59 1.71 13.73
CA PRO A 39 3.40 2.27 14.38
C PRO A 39 3.17 3.75 13.99
N PHE A 40 1.92 4.19 14.03
CA PHE A 40 1.54 5.58 13.82
C PHE A 40 1.04 6.21 15.12
N GLU A 41 1.40 7.47 15.40
CA GLU A 41 1.13 8.17 16.68
C GLU A 41 1.64 7.40 17.92
N ASP A 42 2.72 6.64 17.77
CA ASP A 42 3.26 5.76 18.81
C ASP A 42 2.27 4.68 19.32
N ILE A 43 1.22 4.38 18.55
CA ILE A 43 0.24 3.34 18.87
C ILE A 43 0.59 2.06 18.09
N HIS A 44 0.96 1.00 18.81
CA HIS A 44 1.55 -0.22 18.26
C HIS A 44 0.64 -0.98 17.26
N HIS A 45 -0.68 -0.82 17.33
CA HIS A 45 -1.64 -1.48 16.45
C HIS A 45 -2.27 -0.52 15.44
N ARG A 46 -1.68 0.68 15.28
CA ARG A 46 -2.17 1.72 14.39
C ARG A 46 -1.22 1.91 13.23
N ALA A 47 -1.78 1.93 12.03
CA ALA A 47 -1.06 2.28 10.81
C ALA A 47 -1.66 3.52 10.15
N ALA A 48 -0.83 4.30 9.48
CA ALA A 48 -1.28 5.29 8.52
C ALA A 48 -0.79 4.93 7.12
N ILE A 49 -1.70 4.87 6.17
CA ILE A 49 -1.37 4.70 4.76
C ILE A 49 -1.35 6.07 4.12
N GLU A 50 -0.19 6.47 3.65
CA GLU A 50 0.09 7.72 2.95
C GLU A 50 0.02 7.51 1.44
N VAL A 51 -0.65 8.44 0.75
CA VAL A 51 -0.68 8.50 -0.71
C VAL A 51 -0.37 9.90 -1.21
N ALA A 52 0.58 10.00 -2.13
CA ALA A 52 1.00 11.25 -2.76
C ALA A 52 1.23 11.09 -4.27
N PRO A 53 1.14 12.17 -5.07
CA PRO A 53 1.50 12.09 -6.48
C PRO A 53 3.03 11.95 -6.67
N TRP A 54 3.45 11.33 -7.77
CA TRP A 54 4.86 11.37 -8.17
C TRP A 54 5.33 12.77 -8.53
N SER A 55 4.46 13.51 -9.22
CA SER A 55 4.66 14.90 -9.64
C SER A 55 3.30 15.60 -9.85
N GLY A 56 3.33 16.94 -9.94
CA GLY A 56 2.14 17.73 -10.22
C GLY A 56 1.15 17.83 -9.05
N LEU A 57 -0.10 18.14 -9.38
CA LEU A 57 -1.20 18.27 -8.44
C LEU A 57 -2.25 17.19 -8.68
N LEU A 58 -2.76 16.62 -7.60
CA LEU A 58 -3.78 15.59 -7.64
C LEU A 58 -5.06 16.08 -6.92
N PRO A 59 -6.04 16.63 -7.65
CA PRO A 59 -7.28 17.12 -7.06
C PRO A 59 -8.26 15.97 -6.77
N ARG A 60 -9.26 16.24 -5.91
CA ARG A 60 -10.44 15.38 -5.69
C ARG A 60 -10.11 13.90 -5.47
N TRP A 61 -9.22 13.64 -4.54
CA TRP A 61 -8.78 12.29 -4.23
C TRP A 61 -9.76 11.52 -3.38
N ARG A 62 -9.74 10.19 -3.51
CA ARG A 62 -10.60 9.24 -2.80
C ARG A 62 -9.79 8.02 -2.39
N PHE A 63 -9.91 7.60 -1.14
CA PHE A 63 -9.68 6.23 -0.73
C PHE A 63 -10.96 5.41 -0.92
N ILE A 64 -10.80 4.13 -1.25
CA ILE A 64 -11.85 3.11 -1.26
C ILE A 64 -11.47 2.04 -0.24
N ILE A 65 -12.40 1.70 0.64
CA ILE A 65 -12.26 0.63 1.63
C ILE A 65 -13.47 -0.31 1.56
N PRO A 66 -13.32 -1.58 1.98
CA PRO A 66 -14.48 -2.46 2.23
C PRO A 66 -15.48 -1.78 3.17
N SER A 67 -16.78 -1.87 2.89
CA SER A 67 -17.82 -1.21 3.70
C SER A 67 -17.99 -1.82 5.09
N ASP A 68 -17.60 -3.07 5.25
CA ASP A 68 -17.63 -3.83 6.50
C ASP A 68 -16.36 -3.66 7.35
N TYR A 69 -15.40 -2.84 6.90
CA TYR A 69 -14.15 -2.64 7.63
C TYR A 69 -14.33 -1.71 8.85
N GLU A 70 -14.23 -2.28 10.05
CA GLU A 70 -14.43 -1.55 11.31
C GLU A 70 -13.18 -0.84 11.83
N GLY A 71 -11.99 -1.17 11.30
CA GLY A 71 -10.70 -0.63 11.76
C GLY A 71 -10.38 0.77 11.25
N LEU A 72 -11.30 1.48 10.57
CA LEU A 72 -11.07 2.85 10.12
C LEU A 72 -11.10 3.82 11.30
N VAL A 73 -9.97 4.48 11.59
CA VAL A 73 -9.90 5.52 12.63
C VAL A 73 -10.31 6.87 12.06
N ARG A 74 -9.64 7.31 10.99
CA ARG A 74 -9.87 8.62 10.34
C ARG A 74 -9.12 8.72 9.01
N TRP A 75 -9.39 9.78 8.25
CA TRP A 75 -8.57 10.19 7.12
C TRP A 75 -8.24 11.68 7.22
N GLY A 76 -7.27 12.12 6.44
CA GLY A 76 -6.85 13.52 6.48
C GLY A 76 -5.78 13.84 5.46
N VAL A 77 -5.18 15.00 5.66
CA VAL A 77 -3.98 15.42 4.93
C VAL A 77 -2.87 15.79 5.90
N GLY A 78 -1.63 15.70 5.43
CA GLY A 78 -0.44 16.11 6.16
C GLY A 78 0.75 16.27 5.21
N PRO A 79 1.88 16.84 5.66
CA PRO A 79 3.15 16.75 4.95
C PRO A 79 3.52 15.28 4.70
N PRO A 80 4.35 14.96 3.70
CA PRO A 80 4.84 13.59 3.52
C PRO A 80 5.62 13.09 4.74
N GLY A 81 5.40 11.84 5.15
CA GLY A 81 6.01 11.26 6.35
C GLY A 81 5.58 11.91 7.68
N ALA A 82 4.39 12.52 7.73
CA ALA A 82 3.88 13.12 8.94
C ALA A 82 3.59 12.07 10.01
N THR A 83 3.79 12.42 11.28
CA THR A 83 3.44 11.57 12.44
C THR A 83 2.05 11.86 13.00
N GLU A 84 1.42 12.94 12.51
CA GLU A 84 0.06 13.35 12.85
C GLU A 84 -0.60 13.92 11.58
N ILE A 85 -1.91 13.72 11.44
CA ILE A 85 -2.69 14.18 10.28
C ILE A 85 -3.93 14.96 10.73
N SER A 86 -4.41 15.86 9.88
CA SER A 86 -5.60 16.66 10.17
C SER A 86 -6.74 16.38 9.19
N LEU A 87 -7.87 15.94 9.72
CA LEU A 87 -9.14 15.87 8.97
C LEU A 87 -9.71 17.28 8.74
N GLU A 88 -9.53 18.20 9.69
CA GLU A 88 -10.02 19.59 9.58
C GLU A 88 -9.32 20.36 8.46
N ALA A 89 -8.06 20.00 8.16
CA ALA A 89 -7.32 20.54 7.02
C ALA A 89 -7.85 20.03 5.66
N VAL A 90 -8.72 19.01 5.66
CA VAL A 90 -9.37 18.52 4.45
C VAL A 90 -10.45 19.52 4.03
N ARG A 91 -10.19 20.22 2.93
CA ARG A 91 -11.14 21.05 2.22
C ARG A 91 -12.24 20.17 1.64
N ARG A 92 -13.48 20.43 2.08
CA ARG A 92 -14.69 19.72 1.65
C ARG A 92 -14.50 18.20 1.78
N PRO A 93 -14.42 17.67 3.01
CA PRO A 93 -14.28 16.24 3.21
C PRO A 93 -15.50 15.53 2.60
N VAL A 94 -15.25 14.37 2.01
CA VAL A 94 -16.29 13.53 1.39
C VAL A 94 -16.23 12.16 2.03
N ARG A 95 -17.41 11.59 2.33
CA ARG A 95 -17.58 10.17 2.66
C ARG A 95 -18.93 9.72 2.14
N HIS A 96 -18.93 8.66 1.34
CA HIS A 96 -20.14 8.07 0.75
C HIS A 96 -19.98 6.55 0.66
N GLY A 97 -21.11 5.92 0.36
CA GLY A 97 -21.28 4.48 0.41
C GLY A 97 -22.31 4.10 1.48
N PRO A 98 -22.54 2.80 1.67
CA PRO A 98 -21.96 1.71 0.88
C PRO A 98 -22.44 1.69 -0.59
N VAL A 99 -21.59 1.24 -1.51
CA VAL A 99 -21.93 0.93 -2.91
C VAL A 99 -21.31 -0.39 -3.33
N GLN A 100 -22.10 -1.17 -4.05
CA GLN A 100 -21.66 -2.41 -4.68
C GLN A 100 -20.82 -2.11 -5.93
N LEU A 101 -19.53 -2.50 -5.93
CA LEU A 101 -18.74 -2.51 -7.16
C LEU A 101 -19.30 -3.56 -8.12
N THR A 102 -19.27 -3.31 -9.43
CA THR A 102 -19.68 -4.29 -10.45
C THR A 102 -18.81 -5.53 -10.32
N ASP A 103 -19.44 -6.67 -10.00
CA ASP A 103 -18.77 -7.96 -9.73
C ASP A 103 -17.69 -7.91 -8.63
N GLY A 104 -17.75 -6.92 -7.73
CA GLY A 104 -16.78 -6.70 -6.66
C GLY A 104 -17.38 -6.78 -5.25
N PRO A 105 -16.64 -6.35 -4.22
CA PRO A 105 -17.18 -6.18 -2.87
C PRO A 105 -18.00 -4.89 -2.75
N GLU A 106 -18.73 -4.77 -1.64
CA GLU A 106 -19.35 -3.52 -1.22
C GLU A 106 -18.30 -2.61 -0.57
N VAL A 107 -18.34 -1.32 -0.93
CA VAL A 107 -17.28 -0.38 -0.56
C VAL A 107 -17.83 0.95 -0.08
N GLU A 108 -17.04 1.61 0.77
CA GLU A 108 -17.16 3.04 1.04
C GLU A 108 -16.02 3.80 0.36
N TRP A 109 -16.26 5.06 0.02
CA TRP A 109 -15.21 5.98 -0.37
C TRP A 109 -15.18 7.23 0.48
N LEU A 110 -13.98 7.70 0.73
CA LEU A 110 -13.71 8.86 1.55
C LEU A 110 -12.58 9.68 0.95
N GLY A 111 -12.56 10.99 1.20
CA GLY A 111 -11.48 11.81 0.70
C GLY A 111 -11.70 13.30 0.86
N GLY A 112 -11.11 14.07 -0.07
CA GLY A 112 -11.06 15.52 0.03
C GLY A 112 -10.90 16.21 -1.31
N HIS A 113 -10.97 17.54 -1.27
CA HIS A 113 -10.83 18.40 -2.44
C HIS A 113 -9.53 19.21 -2.45
N ASN A 114 -8.70 19.13 -1.41
CA ASN A 114 -7.35 19.71 -1.45
C ASN A 114 -6.58 18.99 -2.55
N PRO A 115 -5.96 19.73 -3.49
CA PRO A 115 -4.99 19.12 -4.38
C PRO A 115 -3.81 18.59 -3.58
N LEU A 116 -3.54 17.29 -3.68
CA LEU A 116 -2.29 16.71 -3.16
C LEU A 116 -1.13 17.14 -4.04
N SER A 117 0.07 17.11 -3.48
CA SER A 117 1.30 17.53 -4.14
C SER A 117 2.50 16.83 -3.50
N ASN A 118 3.71 17.19 -3.93
CA ASN A 118 4.94 16.74 -3.26
C ASN A 118 5.11 17.29 -1.83
N SER A 119 4.26 18.21 -1.37
CA SER A 119 4.30 18.79 -0.02
C SER A 119 3.04 18.50 0.80
N LEU A 120 2.06 17.79 0.22
CA LEU A 120 0.80 17.47 0.88
C LEU A 120 0.31 16.11 0.41
N SER A 121 0.30 15.15 1.32
CA SER A 121 -0.15 13.78 1.09
C SER A 121 -1.53 13.56 1.71
N ALA A 122 -2.29 12.63 1.14
CA ALA A 122 -3.49 12.10 1.76
C ALA A 122 -3.12 10.94 2.68
N TYR A 123 -3.86 10.80 3.77
CA TYR A 123 -3.66 9.74 4.74
C TYR A 123 -4.98 9.09 5.09
N ILE A 124 -4.97 7.77 5.26
CA ILE A 124 -6.00 7.01 5.94
C ILE A 124 -5.36 6.27 7.11
N VAL A 125 -5.95 6.42 8.30
CA VAL A 125 -5.44 5.84 9.54
C VAL A 125 -6.36 4.71 9.96
N ILE A 126 -5.75 3.57 10.24
CA ILE A 126 -6.43 2.35 10.61
C ILE A 126 -5.89 1.79 11.92
N ASP A 127 -6.74 1.14 12.68
CA ASP A 127 -6.42 0.41 13.91
C ASP A 127 -6.71 -1.07 13.74
N GLY A 128 -5.86 -1.92 14.31
CA GLY A 128 -5.99 -3.37 14.27
C GLY A 128 -5.50 -3.97 12.95
N ASP A 129 -6.13 -5.08 12.54
CA ASP A 129 -5.78 -5.80 11.32
C ASP A 129 -6.15 -4.97 10.08
N PRO A 130 -5.27 -4.88 9.06
CA PRO A 130 -5.58 -4.11 7.86
C PRO A 130 -6.71 -4.75 7.04
N PRO A 131 -7.45 -3.96 6.24
CA PRO A 131 -8.45 -4.51 5.33
C PRO A 131 -7.78 -5.40 4.27
N HIS A 132 -8.52 -6.32 3.67
CA HIS A 132 -7.96 -7.17 2.60
C HIS A 132 -7.41 -6.39 1.40
N TYR A 133 -7.98 -5.21 1.14
CA TYR A 133 -7.46 -4.27 0.15
C TYR A 133 -7.77 -2.83 0.54
N LEU A 134 -7.00 -1.91 -0.03
CA LEU A 134 -7.24 -0.48 0.00
C LEU A 134 -6.99 0.05 -1.41
N ALA A 135 -7.88 0.88 -1.94
CA ALA A 135 -7.65 1.55 -3.22
C ALA A 135 -7.69 3.06 -3.10
N PHE A 136 -7.08 3.73 -4.07
CA PHE A 136 -7.02 5.18 -4.16
C PHE A 136 -7.22 5.64 -5.60
N GLY A 137 -7.81 6.81 -5.75
CA GLY A 137 -8.16 7.35 -7.05
C GLY A 137 -8.50 8.84 -7.04
N GLN A 138 -8.68 9.39 -8.23
CA GLN A 138 -9.22 10.74 -8.44
C GLN A 138 -10.68 10.66 -8.87
N SER A 139 -11.49 11.61 -8.42
CA SER A 139 -12.85 11.82 -8.92
C SER A 139 -12.93 13.03 -9.85
N GLU A 140 -13.69 12.89 -10.94
CA GLU A 140 -14.04 14.01 -11.81
C GLU A 140 -15.15 14.87 -11.20
N GLU A 141 -15.98 14.31 -10.33
CA GLU A 141 -17.08 15.02 -9.68
C GLU A 141 -16.72 15.43 -8.24
N PRO A 142 -17.27 16.53 -7.71
CA PRO A 142 -16.98 16.97 -6.35
C PRO A 142 -17.30 15.92 -5.28
N GLU A 143 -18.41 15.21 -5.39
CA GLU A 143 -18.85 14.20 -4.40
C GLU A 143 -18.87 12.78 -4.96
N GLY A 144 -18.57 12.63 -6.26
CA GLY A 144 -18.63 11.35 -6.94
C GLY A 144 -17.54 10.36 -6.51
N PRO A 145 -17.69 9.11 -6.95
CA PRO A 145 -16.67 8.08 -6.79
C PRO A 145 -15.43 8.41 -7.64
N PRO A 146 -14.29 7.77 -7.39
CA PRO A 146 -13.14 7.90 -8.26
C PRO A 146 -13.40 7.26 -9.63
N THR A 147 -12.90 7.90 -10.69
CA THR A 147 -12.98 7.40 -12.08
C THR A 147 -11.80 6.52 -12.47
N SER A 148 -10.76 6.52 -11.65
CA SER A 148 -9.57 5.68 -11.78
C SER A 148 -9.20 5.10 -10.43
N LEU A 149 -8.76 3.84 -10.40
CA LEU A 149 -8.38 3.15 -9.18
C LEU A 149 -7.02 2.47 -9.35
N GLU A 150 -6.22 2.60 -8.31
CA GLU A 150 -5.05 1.79 -8.05
C GLU A 150 -5.15 1.32 -6.60
N GLY A 151 -4.82 0.07 -6.32
CA GLY A 151 -4.96 -0.48 -4.98
C GLY A 151 -3.78 -1.32 -4.55
N ILE A 152 -3.63 -1.41 -3.23
CA ILE A 152 -2.72 -2.31 -2.56
C ILE A 152 -3.55 -3.40 -1.86
N TYR A 153 -2.98 -4.61 -1.82
CA TYR A 153 -3.56 -5.75 -1.12
C TYR A 153 -2.72 -6.02 0.11
N PHE A 154 -3.37 -6.27 1.23
CA PHE A 154 -2.69 -6.73 2.42
C PHE A 154 -2.73 -8.25 2.41
N ALA A 155 -1.56 -8.88 2.51
CA ALA A 155 -1.49 -10.33 2.58
C ALA A 155 -2.33 -10.80 3.77
N ALA A 156 -3.31 -11.66 3.52
CA ALA A 156 -4.00 -12.32 4.61
C ALA A 156 -2.96 -13.13 5.40
N HIS A 157 -3.00 -13.02 6.73
CA HIS A 157 -2.40 -14.06 7.56
C HIS A 157 -3.12 -15.36 7.20
N HIS A 158 -2.51 -16.18 6.35
CA HIS A 158 -2.86 -17.59 6.26
C HIS A 158 -2.71 -18.15 7.68
N GLU A 159 -3.80 -18.67 8.26
CA GLU A 159 -3.67 -19.54 9.42
C GLU A 159 -2.64 -20.64 9.09
N PRO A 160 -1.72 -20.99 10.00
CA PRO A 160 -0.83 -22.11 9.77
C PRO A 160 -1.69 -23.36 9.60
N HIS A 161 -1.56 -24.03 8.46
CA HIS A 161 -2.21 -25.32 8.22
C HIS A 161 -1.95 -26.25 9.42
N PRO A 162 -2.98 -26.87 10.02
CA PRO A 162 -2.75 -27.87 11.04
C PRO A 162 -2.04 -29.08 10.40
N HIS A 163 -0.96 -29.51 11.05
CA HIS A 163 -0.20 -30.72 10.71
C HIS A 163 -1.01 -32.00 10.90
#